data_AF-A0A537W8B2-F1
#
_entry.id   AF-A0A537W8B2-F1
#
_cell.length_a   1.000
_cell.length_b   1.000
_cell.length_c   1.000
_cell.angle_alpha   90.00
_cell.angle_beta   90.00
_cell.angle_gamma   90.00
#
_symmetry.space_group_name_H-M   'P 1'
#
loop_
_entity.id
_entity.type
_entity.pdbx_description
1 polymer ?
#
loop_
_entity_poly.entity_id
_entity_poly.type
_entity_poly.pdbx_seq_one_letter_code
_entity_poly.pdbx_strand_id
1 'polypeptide(L)'
;MRKFLLTLIVSSVVGAALSTVAAGAFRAPASISPREPTSGSKPCPAGSTHAKIGGSFTCLRVGQRCKKQYQAAYRKYGFSCVNGRLRKRSGGGAPPPPPPPPPPPPAQAGHYRGLTSQNENFEFDVTSDGAGVTKIITGQINQGCNPNDFTLFGGGLNGGGGVTPIAPDGSFAIDATFSSTVDQDPSTEHLTITGHFNGAVAVGNMRLITTFATGGTAYTCESGLMTWTATRTG
;
A
#
# COMPACT_ATOMS: atom_id res chain seq x y z
N MET A 1 -5.57 26.55 27.30
CA MET A 1 -5.99 25.78 26.11
C MET A 1 -7.00 26.63 25.36
N ARG A 2 -6.62 27.16 24.19
CA ARG A 2 -7.56 27.89 23.33
C ARG A 2 -8.29 26.86 22.47
N LYS A 3 -9.62 26.92 22.42
CA LYS A 3 -10.46 26.03 21.60
C LYS A 3 -11.09 26.90 20.52
N PHE A 4 -10.75 26.65 19.26
CA PHE A 4 -11.35 27.33 18.11
C PHE A 4 -12.14 26.32 17.29
N LEU A 5 -13.32 26.74 16.84
CA LEU A 5 -14.23 25.98 15.99
C LEU A 5 -13.99 26.43 14.54
N LEU A 6 -13.41 25.56 13.71
CA LEU A 6 -13.29 25.85 12.29
C LEU A 6 -14.68 25.81 11.64
N THR A 7 -15.17 26.97 11.23
CA THR A 7 -16.26 27.04 10.24
C THR A 7 -15.59 27.14 8.88
N LEU A 8 -15.37 26.00 8.22
CA LEU A 8 -14.83 25.96 6.86
C LEU A 8 -15.88 26.55 5.90
N ILE A 9 -15.75 27.84 5.59
CA ILE A 9 -16.51 28.45 4.50
C ILE A 9 -15.90 27.95 3.20
N VAL A 10 -16.71 27.16 2.50
CA VAL A 10 -16.43 26.56 1.19
C VAL A 10 -15.92 27.63 0.23
N SER A 11 -14.60 27.67 0.04
CA SER A 11 -14.05 28.12 -1.24
C SER A 11 -13.78 26.86 -2.03
N SER A 12 -14.52 26.71 -3.13
CA SER A 12 -14.39 25.64 -4.10
C SER A 12 -12.93 25.23 -4.28
N VAL A 13 -12.60 24.03 -3.82
CA VAL A 13 -11.28 23.44 -4.00
C VAL A 13 -11.16 23.14 -5.49
N VAL A 14 -10.64 24.09 -6.26
CA VAL A 14 -10.06 23.80 -7.57
C VAL A 14 -8.73 23.09 -7.29
N GLY A 15 -8.83 21.83 -6.87
CA GLY A 15 -7.72 20.91 -6.89
C GLY A 15 -7.47 20.57 -8.36
N ALA A 16 -6.64 21.36 -9.03
CA ALA A 16 -6.07 20.94 -10.30
C ALA A 16 -5.22 19.70 -10.00
N ALA A 17 -5.76 18.52 -10.31
CA ALA A 17 -4.94 17.34 -10.52
C ALA A 17 -4.06 17.66 -11.75
N LEU A 18 -2.89 18.23 -11.49
CA LEU A 18 -1.85 18.38 -12.51
C LEU A 18 -1.34 16.98 -12.84
N SER A 19 -1.99 16.34 -13.81
CA SER A 19 -1.36 15.29 -14.60
C SER A 19 -0.32 15.97 -15.49
N THR A 20 0.88 16.23 -14.95
CA THR A 20 2.02 16.60 -15.78
C THR A 20 2.47 15.36 -16.54
N VAL A 21 1.89 15.14 -17.72
CA VAL A 21 2.64 14.48 -18.81
C VAL A 21 3.72 15.47 -19.22
N ALA A 22 4.84 15.43 -18.51
CA ALA A 22 6.07 15.99 -19.03
C ALA A 22 6.38 15.23 -20.33
N ALA A 23 6.12 15.87 -21.47
CA ALA A 23 6.81 15.57 -22.72
C ALA A 23 8.27 15.97 -22.52
N GLY A 24 8.96 15.21 -21.67
CA GLY A 24 10.41 15.26 -21.57
C GLY A 24 10.93 14.79 -22.92
N ALA A 25 11.63 15.68 -23.62
CA ALA A 25 12.55 15.27 -24.66
C ALA A 25 13.48 14.23 -24.03
N PHE A 26 13.20 12.96 -24.29
CA PHE A 26 14.05 11.86 -23.89
C PHE A 26 15.37 12.04 -24.64
N ARG A 27 16.31 12.75 -24.02
CA ARG A 27 17.72 12.43 -24.23
C ARG A 27 17.84 10.96 -23.86
N ALA A 28 18.14 10.14 -24.86
CA ALA A 28 18.44 8.73 -24.68
C ALA A 28 19.39 8.62 -23.47
N PRO A 29 19.04 7.86 -22.42
CA PRO A 29 20.03 7.52 -21.42
C PRO A 29 21.15 6.83 -22.19
N ALA A 30 22.36 7.37 -22.06
CA ALA A 30 23.57 6.64 -22.42
C ALA A 30 23.39 5.23 -21.88
N SER A 31 23.45 4.26 -22.78
CA SER A 31 23.26 2.84 -22.51
C SER A 31 23.95 2.50 -21.20
N ILE A 32 23.17 2.35 -20.13
CA ILE A 32 23.61 1.63 -18.96
C ILE A 32 23.67 0.21 -19.48
N SER A 33 24.86 -0.12 -20.01
CA SER A 33 25.29 -1.48 -20.26
C SER A 33 24.75 -2.30 -19.11
N PRO A 34 24.02 -3.41 -19.35
CA PRO A 34 23.55 -4.26 -18.28
C PRO A 34 24.73 -4.48 -17.37
N ARG A 35 24.62 -3.98 -16.13
CA ARG A 35 25.62 -4.23 -15.12
C ARG A 35 25.74 -5.74 -15.09
N GLU A 36 26.87 -6.23 -15.59
CA GLU A 36 27.18 -7.65 -15.60
C GLU A 36 26.78 -8.20 -14.25
N PRO A 37 26.08 -9.35 -14.19
CA PRO A 37 26.01 -10.11 -12.97
C PRO A 37 27.43 -10.57 -12.63
N THR A 38 28.20 -9.69 -11.99
CA THR A 38 29.44 -10.03 -11.31
C THR A 38 29.07 -10.72 -10.02
N SER A 39 28.61 -11.95 -10.16
CA SER A 39 29.09 -13.10 -9.40
C SER A 39 28.48 -14.34 -10.05
N GLY A 40 29.20 -14.88 -11.03
CA GLY A 40 28.79 -16.01 -11.85
C GLY A 40 28.64 -17.31 -11.05
N SER A 41 27.51 -17.49 -10.39
CA SER A 41 27.03 -18.84 -10.11
C SER A 41 26.44 -19.38 -11.40
N LYS A 42 27.23 -20.16 -12.15
CA LYS A 42 26.74 -20.93 -13.29
C LYS A 42 25.44 -21.62 -12.87
N PRO A 43 24.32 -21.47 -13.60
CA PRO A 43 23.12 -22.24 -13.32
C PRO A 43 23.50 -23.72 -13.32
N CYS A 44 22.86 -24.50 -12.45
CA CYS A 44 23.13 -25.92 -12.37
C CYS A 44 23.01 -26.55 -13.76
N PRO A 45 23.97 -27.40 -14.18
CA PRO A 45 23.91 -28.05 -15.48
C PRO A 45 22.58 -28.77 -15.69
N ALA A 46 22.10 -28.81 -16.93
CA ALA A 46 20.87 -29.50 -17.28
C ALA A 46 20.83 -30.92 -16.69
N GLY A 47 19.71 -31.25 -16.04
CA GLY A 47 19.54 -32.52 -15.32
C GLY A 47 20.09 -32.54 -13.88
N SER A 48 20.51 -31.39 -13.33
CA SER A 48 20.89 -31.23 -11.92
C SER A 48 19.93 -30.28 -11.19
N THR A 49 19.71 -30.51 -9.89
CA THR A 49 18.80 -29.74 -9.04
C THR A 49 19.58 -28.83 -8.10
N HIS A 50 19.31 -27.52 -8.14
CA HIS A 50 19.89 -26.57 -7.19
C HIS A 50 19.35 -26.87 -5.77
N ALA A 51 20.25 -27.13 -4.82
CA ALA A 51 19.89 -27.45 -3.44
C ALA A 51 20.82 -26.79 -2.43
N LYS A 52 20.35 -26.61 -1.20
CA LYS A 52 21.19 -26.22 -0.06
C LYS A 52 21.36 -27.41 0.88
N ILE A 53 22.57 -27.93 1.01
CA ILE A 53 22.90 -29.13 1.81
C ILE A 53 23.98 -28.77 2.83
N GLY A 54 23.69 -28.94 4.12
CA GLY A 54 24.66 -28.64 5.18
C GLY A 54 25.11 -27.17 5.21
N GLY A 55 24.28 -26.23 4.74
CA GLY A 55 24.59 -24.80 4.67
C GLY A 55 25.17 -24.35 3.32
N SER A 56 25.70 -25.25 2.50
CA SER A 56 26.29 -24.93 1.19
C SER A 56 25.31 -25.15 0.03
N PHE A 57 25.34 -24.27 -0.97
CA PHE A 57 24.63 -24.48 -2.23
C PHE A 57 25.35 -25.53 -3.08
N THR A 58 24.60 -26.48 -3.62
CA THR A 58 25.13 -27.62 -4.39
C THR A 58 24.12 -28.04 -5.45
N CYS A 59 24.60 -28.34 -6.66
CA CYS A 59 23.80 -28.94 -7.71
C CYS A 59 23.75 -30.46 -7.54
N LEU A 60 22.59 -31.00 -7.15
CA LEU A 60 22.36 -32.43 -6.95
C LEU A 60 22.11 -33.13 -8.28
N ARG A 61 22.82 -34.24 -8.52
CA ARG A 61 22.61 -35.11 -9.68
C ARG A 61 22.64 -36.58 -9.25
N VAL A 62 21.90 -37.42 -9.97
CA VAL A 62 21.92 -38.87 -9.77
C VAL A 62 23.35 -39.40 -9.87
N GLY A 63 23.73 -40.27 -8.93
CA GLY A 63 25.06 -40.88 -8.86
C GLY A 63 26.11 -40.09 -8.08
N GLN A 64 25.86 -38.83 -7.74
CA GLN A 64 26.78 -38.04 -6.90
C GLN A 64 26.94 -38.66 -5.51
N ARG A 65 28.12 -38.45 -4.91
CA ARG A 65 28.37 -38.84 -3.52
C ARG A 65 27.44 -38.08 -2.57
N CYS A 66 26.95 -38.78 -1.56
CA CYS A 66 26.09 -38.21 -0.54
C CYS A 66 26.48 -38.69 0.85
N LYS A 67 26.16 -37.88 1.86
CA LYS A 67 26.35 -38.23 3.27
C LYS A 67 24.99 -38.54 3.89
N LYS A 68 24.86 -39.69 4.54
CA LYS A 68 23.60 -40.14 5.16
C LYS A 68 23.04 -39.11 6.16
N GLN A 69 23.90 -38.33 6.82
CA GLN A 69 23.50 -37.24 7.72
C GLN A 69 22.61 -36.17 7.06
N TYR A 70 22.72 -35.98 5.74
CA TYR A 70 21.91 -35.00 5.00
C TYR A 70 20.72 -35.64 4.27
N GLN A 71 20.34 -36.88 4.63
CA GLN A 71 19.26 -37.62 3.97
C GLN A 71 17.94 -36.83 3.92
N ALA A 72 17.56 -36.14 5.00
CA ALA A 72 16.34 -35.34 5.03
C ALA A 72 16.38 -34.18 4.01
N ALA A 73 17.52 -33.51 3.89
CA ALA A 73 17.72 -32.44 2.91
C ALA A 73 17.65 -32.98 1.48
N TYR A 74 18.34 -34.10 1.17
CA TYR A 74 18.22 -34.75 -0.15
C TYR A 74 16.78 -35.14 -0.47
N ARG A 75 16.04 -35.65 0.53
CA ARG A 75 14.63 -36.00 0.38
C ARG A 75 13.79 -34.80 -0.04
N LYS A 76 14.00 -33.62 0.53
CA LYS A 76 13.27 -32.39 0.13
C LYS A 76 13.40 -32.08 -1.36
N TYR A 77 14.54 -32.39 -1.96
CA TYR A 77 14.82 -32.17 -3.38
C TYR A 77 14.56 -33.40 -4.27
N GLY A 78 13.85 -34.41 -3.76
CA GLY A 78 13.51 -35.60 -4.54
C GLY A 78 14.65 -36.61 -4.70
N PHE A 79 15.70 -36.54 -3.88
CA PHE A 79 16.79 -37.52 -3.87
C PHE A 79 16.82 -38.37 -2.59
N SER A 80 17.47 -39.53 -2.66
CA SER A 80 17.79 -40.36 -1.51
C SER A 80 19.23 -40.85 -1.60
N CYS A 81 19.96 -40.78 -0.50
CA CYS A 81 21.30 -41.35 -0.38
C CYS A 81 21.19 -42.86 -0.16
N VAL A 82 21.62 -43.65 -1.15
CA VAL A 82 21.64 -45.12 -1.12
C VAL A 82 23.06 -45.56 -1.44
N ASN A 83 23.68 -46.36 -0.55
CA ASN A 83 25.07 -46.82 -0.69
C ASN A 83 26.06 -45.67 -0.98
N GLY A 84 25.87 -44.53 -0.31
CA GLY A 84 26.72 -43.35 -0.47
C GLY A 84 26.55 -42.60 -1.80
N ARG A 85 25.53 -42.93 -2.61
CA ARG A 85 25.19 -42.22 -3.85
C ARG A 85 23.75 -41.71 -3.90
N LEU A 86 23.54 -40.55 -4.52
CA LEU A 86 22.20 -39.99 -4.73
C LEU A 86 21.44 -40.78 -5.79
N ARG A 87 20.24 -41.23 -5.42
CA ARG A 87 19.23 -41.78 -6.32
C ARG A 87 18.07 -40.81 -6.41
N LYS A 88 17.53 -40.58 -7.62
CA LYS A 88 16.29 -39.82 -7.80
C LYS A 88 15.14 -40.67 -7.28
N ARG A 89 14.33 -40.12 -6.39
CA ARG A 89 13.08 -40.76 -5.96
C ARG A 89 12.04 -40.51 -7.04
N SER A 90 11.39 -41.58 -7.48
CA SER A 90 10.32 -41.57 -8.47
C SER A 90 8.99 -40.95 -7.96
N GLY A 91 8.95 -40.40 -6.75
CA GLY A 91 7.71 -39.87 -6.16
C GLY A 91 7.93 -38.74 -5.15
N GLY A 92 8.83 -37.79 -5.45
CA GLY A 92 9.19 -36.75 -4.49
C GLY A 92 9.57 -35.42 -5.14
N GLY A 93 8.80 -34.97 -6.13
CA GLY A 93 8.68 -33.52 -6.32
C GLY A 93 8.13 -32.95 -5.01
N ALA A 94 8.62 -31.78 -4.58
CA ALA A 94 7.89 -31.04 -3.55
C ALA A 94 6.41 -30.97 -3.98
N PRO A 95 5.44 -31.06 -3.04
CA PRO A 95 4.06 -30.77 -3.37
C PRO A 95 4.06 -29.47 -4.18
N PRO A 96 3.31 -29.38 -5.30
CA PRO A 96 3.18 -28.11 -6.00
C PRO A 96 2.87 -27.04 -4.95
N PRO A 97 3.49 -25.85 -5.03
CA PRO A 97 3.17 -24.78 -4.11
C PRO A 97 1.64 -24.66 -4.06
N PRO A 98 1.03 -24.49 -2.87
CA PRO A 98 -0.41 -24.32 -2.79
C PRO A 98 -0.80 -23.22 -3.78
N PRO A 99 -1.93 -23.39 -4.50
CA PRO A 99 -2.40 -22.38 -5.42
C PRO A 99 -2.47 -21.04 -4.67
N PRO A 100 -2.14 -19.92 -5.33
CA PRO A 100 -2.25 -18.61 -4.70
C PRO A 100 -3.67 -18.44 -4.14
N PRO A 101 -3.83 -17.74 -3.00
CA PRO A 101 -5.16 -17.42 -2.49
C PRO A 101 -6.02 -16.82 -3.59
N PRO A 102 -7.34 -17.12 -3.62
CA PRO A 102 -8.23 -16.46 -4.56
C PRO A 102 -8.11 -14.94 -4.40
N PRO A 103 -8.15 -14.17 -5.50
CA PRO A 103 -8.17 -12.71 -5.43
C PRO A 103 -9.31 -12.21 -4.54
N PRO A 104 -9.14 -11.09 -3.83
CA PRO A 104 -10.24 -10.44 -3.12
C PRO A 104 -11.43 -10.18 -4.06
N PRO A 105 -12.68 -10.28 -3.57
CA PRO A 105 -13.84 -9.83 -4.32
C PRO A 105 -13.67 -8.37 -4.76
N PRO A 106 -13.90 -8.06 -6.05
CA PRO A 106 -13.76 -6.69 -6.56
C PRO A 106 -14.63 -5.67 -5.83
N ALA A 107 -14.22 -4.41 -5.86
CA ALA A 107 -15.04 -3.30 -5.38
C ALA A 107 -16.36 -3.22 -6.18
N GLN A 108 -17.46 -2.94 -5.48
CA GLN A 108 -18.77 -2.77 -6.11
C GLN A 108 -19.04 -1.28 -6.32
N ALA A 109 -19.50 -0.88 -7.51
CA ALA A 109 -19.92 0.50 -7.78
C ALA A 109 -21.03 0.95 -6.83
N GLY A 110 -21.01 2.20 -6.38
CA GLY A 110 -22.06 2.73 -5.48
C GLY A 110 -21.53 3.64 -4.37
N HIS A 111 -22.46 4.08 -3.51
CA HIS A 111 -22.14 4.92 -2.35
C HIS A 111 -21.73 4.05 -1.17
N TYR A 112 -20.63 4.42 -0.52
CA TYR A 112 -20.09 3.77 0.67
C TYR A 112 -20.14 4.73 1.84
N ARG A 113 -20.57 4.18 2.99
CA ARG A 113 -20.70 4.94 4.23
C ARG A 113 -20.25 4.13 5.42
N GLY A 114 -19.60 4.80 6.36
CA GLY A 114 -19.33 4.26 7.68
C GLY A 114 -18.67 5.28 8.58
N LEU A 115 -17.76 4.80 9.42
CA LEU A 115 -17.20 5.60 10.52
C LEU A 115 -15.69 5.46 10.60
N THR A 116 -15.05 6.53 11.08
CA THR A 116 -13.65 6.54 11.52
C THR A 116 -13.54 6.05 12.97
N SER A 117 -12.30 5.80 13.43
CA SER A 117 -11.99 5.51 14.84
C SER A 117 -12.27 6.68 15.79
N GLN A 118 -12.54 7.88 15.26
CA GLN A 118 -13.02 9.02 16.05
C GLN A 118 -14.56 9.05 16.16
N ASN A 119 -15.25 8.01 15.67
CA ASN A 119 -16.71 7.91 15.58
C ASN A 119 -17.34 9.00 14.70
N GLU A 120 -16.60 9.42 13.67
CA GLU A 120 -17.00 10.45 12.72
C GLU A 120 -17.30 9.84 11.35
N ASN A 121 -18.18 10.49 10.59
CA ASN A 121 -18.65 9.97 9.31
C ASN A 121 -17.51 9.81 8.29
N PHE A 122 -17.55 8.76 7.49
CA PHE A 122 -16.63 8.56 6.37
C PHE A 122 -17.40 8.00 5.18
N GLU A 123 -17.45 8.77 4.11
CA GLU A 123 -18.27 8.51 2.93
C GLU A 123 -17.46 8.73 1.65
N PHE A 124 -17.76 7.93 0.63
CA PHE A 124 -17.23 8.09 -0.72
C PHE A 124 -18.09 7.33 -1.73
N ASP A 125 -17.92 7.63 -3.01
CA ASP A 125 -18.53 6.89 -4.11
C ASP A 125 -17.47 6.02 -4.81
N VAL A 126 -17.86 4.81 -5.21
CA VAL A 126 -17.13 4.00 -6.19
C VAL A 126 -17.77 4.22 -7.55
N THR A 127 -16.95 4.51 -8.56
CA THR A 127 -17.38 4.75 -9.94
C THR A 127 -18.18 3.58 -10.51
N SER A 128 -19.00 3.85 -11.52
CA SER A 128 -19.92 2.85 -12.12
C SER A 128 -19.22 1.61 -12.69
N ASP A 129 -17.96 1.74 -13.08
CA ASP A 129 -17.10 0.65 -13.56
C ASP A 129 -16.37 -0.10 -12.44
N GLY A 130 -16.53 0.30 -11.18
CA GLY A 130 -15.86 -0.30 -10.04
C GLY A 130 -14.37 0.00 -9.95
N ALA A 131 -13.84 0.92 -10.78
CA ALA A 131 -12.41 1.11 -10.96
C ALA A 131 -11.84 2.32 -10.20
N GLY A 132 -12.67 3.15 -9.57
CA GLY A 132 -12.20 4.34 -8.89
C GLY A 132 -13.05 4.79 -7.69
N VAL A 133 -12.39 5.47 -6.76
CA VAL A 133 -13.00 6.16 -5.61
C VAL A 133 -13.12 7.65 -5.92
N THR A 134 -14.24 8.27 -5.55
CA THR A 134 -14.49 9.70 -5.72
C THR A 134 -15.39 10.25 -4.62
N LYS A 135 -15.63 11.58 -4.61
CA LYS A 135 -16.51 12.29 -3.67
C LYS A 135 -16.32 11.87 -2.21
N ILE A 136 -15.09 12.03 -1.72
CA ILE A 136 -14.80 11.77 -0.32
C ILE A 136 -15.45 12.84 0.53
N ILE A 137 -16.22 12.39 1.52
CA ILE A 137 -16.88 13.20 2.53
C ILE A 137 -16.46 12.68 3.90
N THR A 138 -15.85 13.52 4.72
CA THR A 138 -15.50 13.18 6.10
C THR A 138 -16.34 13.95 7.11
N GLY A 139 -16.53 13.39 8.31
CA GLY A 139 -17.00 14.11 9.48
C GLY A 139 -15.91 15.01 10.07
N GLN A 140 -16.03 15.30 11.37
CA GLN A 140 -15.01 16.03 12.11
C GLN A 140 -13.71 15.21 12.18
N ILE A 141 -12.58 15.91 12.21
CA ILE A 141 -11.24 15.36 12.39
C ILE A 141 -10.58 16.14 13.53
N ASN A 142 -10.37 15.48 14.65
CA ASN A 142 -9.72 16.07 15.81
C ASN A 142 -8.20 15.95 15.65
N GLN A 143 -7.47 17.04 15.90
CA GLN A 143 -6.02 17.09 15.76
C GLN A 143 -5.36 17.74 16.98
N GLY A 144 -4.29 17.13 17.47
CA GLY A 144 -3.41 17.73 18.47
C GLY A 144 -2.32 18.55 17.80
N CYS A 145 -1.96 19.70 18.37
CA CYS A 145 -0.99 20.63 17.77
C CYS A 145 0.36 20.64 18.50
N ASN A 146 1.38 21.08 17.77
CA ASN A 146 2.67 21.51 18.28
C ASN A 146 2.93 22.95 17.82
N PRO A 147 3.08 23.92 18.72
CA PRO A 147 2.97 23.82 20.19
C PRO A 147 1.59 23.31 20.69
N ASN A 148 1.57 22.68 21.86
CA ASN A 148 0.42 21.92 22.39
C ASN A 148 -0.61 22.75 23.16
N ASP A 149 -0.53 24.06 23.04
CA ASP A 149 -1.50 25.01 23.60
C ASP A 149 -2.72 25.22 22.68
N PHE A 150 -2.69 24.60 21.50
CA PHE A 150 -3.75 24.59 20.49
C PHE A 150 -4.30 23.18 20.25
N THR A 151 -5.59 23.08 19.92
CA THR A 151 -6.22 21.83 19.44
C THR A 151 -7.20 22.21 18.34
N LEU A 152 -7.14 21.49 17.22
CA LEU A 152 -8.05 21.70 16.11
C LEU A 152 -9.17 20.68 16.14
N PHE A 153 -10.39 21.21 15.98
CA PHE A 153 -11.60 20.44 15.74
C PHE A 153 -12.20 21.02 14.46
N GLY A 154 -12.12 20.27 13.38
CA GLY A 154 -12.56 20.70 12.05
C GLY A 154 -12.60 19.52 11.10
N GLY A 155 -13.27 19.63 9.98
CA GLY A 155 -13.51 18.51 9.08
C GLY A 155 -14.63 18.85 8.11
N GLY A 156 -15.43 17.87 7.69
CA GLY A 156 -16.38 18.12 6.60
C GLY A 156 -15.66 18.23 5.26
N LEU A 157 -14.50 17.57 5.12
CA LEU A 157 -13.76 17.59 3.87
C LEU A 157 -14.68 17.02 2.79
N ASN A 158 -15.03 17.85 1.82
CA ASN A 158 -15.80 17.45 0.66
C ASN A 158 -14.89 17.58 -0.56
N GLY A 159 -14.07 16.54 -0.76
CA GLY A 159 -13.11 16.45 -1.85
C GLY A 159 -13.65 15.55 -2.94
N GLY A 160 -14.02 16.11 -4.09
CA GLY A 160 -14.82 15.36 -5.07
C GLY A 160 -14.57 15.67 -6.55
N GLY A 161 -13.42 16.22 -6.93
CA GLY A 161 -13.11 16.46 -8.35
C GLY A 161 -12.37 15.31 -9.04
N GLY A 162 -11.51 14.60 -8.30
CA GLY A 162 -10.65 13.53 -8.83
C GLY A 162 -11.27 12.14 -8.69
N VAL A 163 -10.87 11.24 -9.58
CA VAL A 163 -11.08 9.80 -9.44
C VAL A 163 -9.76 9.17 -9.03
N THR A 164 -9.75 8.50 -7.89
CA THR A 164 -8.60 7.74 -7.39
C THR A 164 -8.72 6.30 -7.88
N PRO A 165 -7.75 5.78 -8.67
CA PRO A 165 -7.81 4.41 -9.16
C PRO A 165 -7.82 3.37 -8.04
N ILE A 166 -8.61 2.32 -8.23
CA ILE A 166 -8.58 1.10 -7.43
C ILE A 166 -7.66 0.10 -8.15
N ALA A 167 -6.63 -0.37 -7.45
CA ALA A 167 -5.70 -1.36 -7.97
C ALA A 167 -6.37 -2.75 -8.10
N PRO A 168 -5.80 -3.68 -8.90
CA PRO A 168 -6.38 -5.01 -9.09
C PRO A 168 -6.52 -5.85 -7.81
N ASP A 169 -5.74 -5.55 -6.77
CA ASP A 169 -5.86 -6.19 -5.45
C ASP A 169 -6.97 -5.57 -4.59
N GLY A 170 -7.65 -4.53 -5.07
CA GLY A 170 -8.70 -3.81 -4.35
C GLY A 170 -8.18 -2.66 -3.48
N SER A 171 -6.88 -2.35 -3.53
CA SER A 171 -6.31 -1.23 -2.77
C SER A 171 -6.47 0.11 -3.49
N PHE A 172 -6.55 1.20 -2.72
CA PHE A 172 -6.45 2.56 -3.23
C PHE A 172 -5.71 3.46 -2.25
N ALA A 173 -5.12 4.54 -2.76
CA ALA A 173 -4.41 5.53 -1.95
C ALA A 173 -4.66 6.93 -2.49
N ILE A 174 -4.87 7.86 -1.56
CA ILE A 174 -5.01 9.30 -1.79
C ILE A 174 -3.93 9.96 -0.98
N ASP A 175 -3.20 10.84 -1.65
CA ASP A 175 -2.19 11.70 -1.04
C ASP A 175 -2.38 13.09 -1.65
N ALA A 176 -2.86 14.02 -0.85
CA ALA A 176 -3.29 15.33 -1.34
C ALA A 176 -2.82 16.44 -0.40
N THR A 177 -2.29 17.49 -1.01
CA THR A 177 -2.04 18.77 -0.32
C THR A 177 -3.00 19.82 -0.85
N PHE A 178 -3.65 20.55 0.06
CA PHE A 178 -4.56 21.65 -0.28
C PHE A 178 -4.41 22.80 0.71
N SER A 179 -4.85 23.99 0.30
CA SER A 179 -4.83 25.18 1.14
C SER A 179 -6.22 25.45 1.70
N SER A 180 -6.27 25.96 2.92
CA SER A 180 -7.49 26.37 3.59
C SER A 180 -7.21 27.54 4.53
N THR A 181 -8.08 27.76 5.51
CA THR A 181 -7.83 28.69 6.61
C THR A 181 -8.14 28.01 7.95
N VAL A 182 -7.35 28.32 8.97
CA VAL A 182 -7.72 28.12 10.38
C VAL A 182 -8.17 29.48 10.90
N ASP A 183 -9.47 29.62 11.16
CA ASP A 183 -10.12 30.93 11.33
C ASP A 183 -9.86 31.85 10.12
N GLN A 184 -9.03 32.88 10.29
CA GLN A 184 -8.63 33.84 9.25
C GLN A 184 -7.20 33.61 8.75
N ASP A 185 -6.44 32.74 9.40
CA ASP A 185 -5.05 32.50 9.06
C ASP A 185 -4.96 31.42 7.98
N PRO A 186 -4.17 31.63 6.91
CA PRO A 186 -4.01 30.63 5.87
C PRO A 186 -3.38 29.34 6.42
N SER A 187 -3.90 28.19 5.99
CA SER A 187 -3.39 26.88 6.35
C SER A 187 -3.02 26.04 5.13
N THR A 188 -2.10 25.11 5.34
CA THR A 188 -1.77 24.03 4.41
C THR A 188 -2.13 22.70 5.05
N GLU A 189 -2.91 21.92 4.32
CA GLU A 189 -3.46 20.63 4.74
C GLU A 189 -2.82 19.52 3.91
N HIS A 190 -2.39 18.44 4.56
CA HIS A 190 -1.87 17.24 3.92
C HIS A 190 -2.68 16.02 4.37
N LEU A 191 -3.50 15.51 3.46
CA LEU A 191 -4.40 14.39 3.69
C LEU A 191 -3.85 13.12 3.03
N THR A 192 -3.73 12.07 3.81
CA THR A 192 -3.51 10.71 3.29
C THR A 192 -4.68 9.80 3.66
N ILE A 193 -5.16 9.05 2.68
CA ILE A 193 -6.17 8.00 2.86
C ILE A 193 -5.67 6.76 2.15
N THR A 194 -5.70 5.63 2.82
CA THR A 194 -5.48 4.32 2.22
C THR A 194 -6.68 3.44 2.50
N GLY A 195 -7.06 2.59 1.55
CA GLY A 195 -8.16 1.66 1.74
C GLY A 195 -7.99 0.40 0.92
N HIS A 196 -8.73 -0.63 1.29
CA HIS A 196 -8.78 -1.91 0.60
C HIS A 196 -10.21 -2.44 0.61
N PHE A 197 -10.70 -2.85 -0.56
CA PHE A 197 -12.03 -3.44 -0.73
C PHE A 197 -12.03 -4.95 -0.50
N ASN A 198 -13.14 -5.44 0.03
CA ASN A 198 -13.50 -6.84 0.04
C ASN A 198 -14.99 -6.92 -0.32
N GLY A 199 -15.28 -6.83 -1.62
CA GLY A 199 -16.65 -6.71 -2.13
C GLY A 199 -17.29 -5.38 -1.77
N ALA A 200 -18.41 -5.45 -1.04
CA ALA A 200 -19.21 -4.29 -0.63
C ALA A 200 -18.69 -3.59 0.64
N VAL A 201 -17.54 -4.02 1.18
CA VAL A 201 -16.94 -3.45 2.40
C VAL A 201 -15.55 -2.93 2.06
N ALA A 202 -15.20 -1.75 2.59
CA ALA A 202 -13.88 -1.18 2.51
C ALA A 202 -13.38 -0.82 3.91
N VAL A 203 -12.11 -1.07 4.16
CA VAL A 203 -11.43 -0.69 5.41
C VAL A 203 -10.13 0.01 5.07
N GLY A 204 -9.68 0.89 5.96
CA GLY A 204 -8.48 1.64 5.68
C GLY A 204 -8.01 2.53 6.81
N ASN A 205 -7.06 3.40 6.48
CA ASN A 205 -6.52 4.40 7.37
C ASN A 205 -6.61 5.79 6.75
N MET A 206 -6.66 6.81 7.59
CA MET A 206 -6.64 8.21 7.21
C MET A 206 -5.76 9.02 8.18
N ARG A 207 -5.05 10.02 7.66
CA ARG A 207 -4.31 11.00 8.46
C ARG A 207 -4.38 12.36 7.78
N LEU A 208 -4.68 13.36 8.58
CA LEU A 208 -4.61 14.78 8.23
C LEU A 208 -3.51 15.44 9.06
N ILE A 209 -2.70 16.26 8.39
CA ILE A 209 -1.76 17.21 8.98
C ILE A 209 -2.15 18.61 8.54
N THR A 210 -2.28 19.53 9.48
CA THR A 210 -2.56 20.94 9.23
C THR A 210 -1.36 21.78 9.68
N THR A 211 -0.88 22.68 8.82
CA THR A 211 0.12 23.68 9.19
C THR A 211 -0.41 25.08 8.95
N PHE A 212 -0.22 25.97 9.91
CA PHE A 212 -0.66 27.36 9.83
C PHE A 212 0.19 28.22 10.78
N ALA A 213 0.08 29.54 10.68
CA ALA A 213 0.70 30.46 11.63
C ALA A 213 -0.33 31.48 12.11
N THR A 214 -0.40 31.70 13.42
CA THR A 214 -1.28 32.70 14.02
C THR A 214 -0.55 33.45 15.13
N GLY A 215 -0.73 34.77 15.19
CA GLY A 215 -0.04 35.61 16.18
C GLY A 215 1.49 35.50 16.14
N GLY A 216 2.06 35.23 14.97
CA GLY A 216 3.51 35.02 14.78
C GLY A 216 4.04 33.66 15.24
N THR A 217 3.18 32.75 15.71
CA THR A 217 3.55 31.38 16.10
C THR A 217 3.13 30.40 15.03
N ALA A 218 4.05 29.54 14.59
CA ALA A 218 3.75 28.46 13.66
C ALA A 218 3.27 27.21 14.40
N TYR A 219 2.23 26.56 13.86
CA TYR A 219 1.63 25.35 14.40
C TYR A 219 1.65 24.24 13.35
N THR A 220 1.93 23.03 13.84
CA THR A 220 1.68 21.79 13.11
C THR A 220 0.70 20.96 13.92
N CYS A 221 -0.47 20.68 13.37
CA CYS A 221 -1.48 19.84 13.98
C CYS A 221 -1.61 18.52 13.25
N GLU A 222 -1.82 17.44 13.99
CA GLU A 222 -1.96 16.11 13.44
C GLU A 222 -3.12 15.36 14.09
N SER A 223 -3.88 14.65 13.26
CA SER A 223 -4.96 13.75 13.70
C SER A 223 -4.47 12.42 14.30
N GLY A 224 -3.19 12.11 14.14
CA GLY A 224 -2.69 10.74 14.27
C GLY A 224 -3.17 9.84 13.13
N LEU A 225 -2.87 8.54 13.20
CA LEU A 225 -3.41 7.57 12.25
C LEU A 225 -4.81 7.13 12.71
N MET A 226 -5.84 7.49 11.95
CA MET A 226 -7.21 7.07 12.18
C MET A 226 -7.51 5.84 11.32
N THR A 227 -8.23 4.86 11.87
CA THR A 227 -8.81 3.79 11.05
C THR A 227 -10.19 4.20 10.59
N TRP A 228 -10.69 3.60 9.50
CA TRP A 228 -12.07 3.76 9.06
C TRP A 228 -12.60 2.46 8.46
N THR A 229 -13.92 2.32 8.46
CA THR A 229 -14.64 1.23 7.79
C THR A 229 -15.87 1.80 7.12
N ALA A 230 -16.14 1.39 5.89
CA ALA A 230 -17.31 1.79 5.12
C ALA A 230 -17.95 0.59 4.42
N THR A 231 -19.28 0.58 4.35
CA THR A 231 -20.05 -0.44 3.64
C THR A 231 -20.88 0.22 2.55
N ARG A 232 -21.07 -0.46 1.43
CA ARG A 232 -21.93 -0.02 0.34
C ARG A 232 -23.38 0.11 0.83
N THR A 233 -23.98 1.27 0.65
CA THR A 233 -25.37 1.56 1.04
C THR A 233 -26.30 1.83 -0.13
N GLY A 234 -25.77 2.02 -1.35
CA GLY A 234 -26.55 2.30 -2.56
C GLY A 234 -25.80 1.94 -3.81
#